data_AF-A0A3R7KJT7-F1
#
_entry.id   AF-A0A3R7KJT7-F1
#
_cell.length_a   1.000
_cell.length_b   1.000
_cell.length_c   1.000
_cell.angle_alpha   90.00
_cell.angle_beta   90.00
_cell.angle_gamma   90.00
#
_symmetry.space_group_name_H-M   'P 1'
#
loop_
_entity.id
_entity.type
_entity.pdbx_description
1 polymer ?
#
loop_
_entity_poly.entity_id
_entity_poly.type
_entity_poly.pdbx_seq_one_letter_code
_entity_poly.pdbx_strand_id
1 'polypeptide(L)' 'MDVFRSNRRCPVEEAVPYFPTAFVPFCTLKSNLVVSIPKDIVDKFKNKDPTWRANDNRAIIQSVLTTVAMSEKN' A
#
# COMPACT_ATOMS: atom_id res chain seq x y z
N MET A 1 -5.01 -2.52 -18.33
CA MET A 1 -4.58 -1.75 -17.15
C MET A 1 -5.67 -1.83 -16.07
N ASP A 2 -5.92 -3.03 -15.50
CA ASP A 2 -7.03 -3.23 -14.54
C ASP A 2 -6.66 -4.16 -13.37
N VAL A 3 -5.38 -4.23 -12.98
CA VAL A 3 -4.96 -5.05 -11.84
C VAL A 3 -5.42 -4.45 -10.51
N PHE A 4 -5.47 -3.12 -10.41
CA PHE A 4 -5.78 -2.40 -9.16
C PHE A 4 -7.28 -2.20 -8.87
N ARG A 5 -8.17 -2.49 -9.83
CA ARG A 5 -9.62 -2.20 -9.67
C ARG A 5 -10.40 -3.26 -8.92
N SER A 6 -9.96 -4.52 -8.95
CA SER A 6 -10.76 -5.65 -8.43
C SER A 6 -10.15 -6.37 -7.24
N ASN A 7 -8.86 -6.19 -6.95
CA ASN A 7 -8.20 -6.83 -5.81
C ASN A 7 -7.40 -5.79 -5.02
N ARG A 8 -8.03 -5.16 -4.01
CA ARG A 8 -7.37 -4.24 -3.05
C ARG A 8 -6.39 -4.94 -2.09
N ARG A 9 -5.84 -6.07 -2.53
CA ARG A 9 -4.88 -6.93 -1.84
C ARG A 9 -3.46 -6.75 -2.36
N CYS A 10 -3.21 -5.95 -3.40
CA CYS A 10 -1.86 -5.71 -3.92
C CYS A 10 -0.94 -5.30 -2.75
N PRO A 11 0.06 -6.14 -2.39
CA PRO A 11 1.11 -5.78 -1.47
C PRO A 11 1.85 -4.53 -1.96
N VAL A 12 2.48 -3.81 -1.05
CA VAL A 12 3.12 -2.54 -1.38
C VAL A 12 4.37 -2.80 -2.22
N GLU A 13 5.03 -3.92 -1.96
CA GLU A 13 6.18 -4.49 -2.66
C GLU A 13 5.89 -4.69 -4.15
N GLU A 14 4.70 -5.20 -4.50
CA GLU A 14 4.28 -5.40 -5.90
C GLU A 14 4.00 -4.06 -6.61
N ALA A 15 3.61 -3.02 -5.87
CA ALA A 15 3.36 -1.69 -6.43
C ALA A 15 4.64 -0.88 -6.64
N VAL A 16 5.73 -1.24 -5.97
CA VAL A 16 7.00 -0.48 -5.94
C VAL A 16 8.24 -1.36 -6.22
N PRO A 17 8.24 -2.24 -7.25
CA PRO A 17 9.29 -3.25 -7.44
C PRO A 17 10.67 -2.67 -7.82
N TYR A 18 10.75 -1.35 -8.03
CA TYR A 18 11.91 -0.64 -8.52
C TYR A 18 12.75 0.03 -7.41
N PHE A 19 12.32 -0.03 -6.14
CA PHE A 19 13.12 0.50 -5.04
C PHE A 19 14.17 -0.53 -4.60
N PRO A 20 15.47 -0.22 -4.72
CA PRO A 20 16.55 -1.17 -4.44
C PRO A 20 16.87 -1.33 -2.94
N THR A 21 16.19 -0.60 -2.06
CA THR A 21 16.46 -0.53 -0.62
C THR A 21 15.18 -0.56 0.17
N ALA A 22 15.27 -1.00 1.43
CA ALA A 22 14.18 -0.91 2.38
C ALA A 22 13.81 0.57 2.61
N PHE A 23 12.51 0.85 2.73
CA PHE A 23 12.01 2.21 2.92
C PHE A 23 10.66 2.21 3.66
N VAL A 24 10.28 3.38 4.19
CA VAL A 24 9.02 3.59 4.89
C VAL A 24 8.31 4.81 4.29
N PRO A 25 7.30 4.62 3.42
CA PRO A 25 6.45 5.72 2.97
C PRO A 25 5.59 6.28 4.09
N PHE A 26 5.57 7.61 4.20
CA PHE A 26 4.59 8.38 4.97
C PHE A 26 3.64 9.08 4.00
N CYS A 27 2.50 8.44 3.72
CA CYS A 27 1.59 8.91 2.68
C CYS A 27 0.28 9.40 3.28
N THR A 28 -0.03 10.68 3.10
CA THR A 28 -1.39 11.20 3.33
C THR A 28 -2.31 10.72 2.20
N LEU A 29 -3.53 10.33 2.56
CA LEU A 29 -4.51 9.80 1.62
C LEU A 29 -5.19 10.93 0.85
N LYS A 30 -4.61 11.21 -0.32
CA LYS A 30 -5.04 12.27 -1.25
C LYS A 30 -5.55 11.74 -2.59
N SER A 31 -5.66 10.42 -2.75
CA SER A 31 -5.97 9.82 -4.05
C SER A 31 -6.71 8.48 -3.92
N ASN A 32 -7.33 8.05 -5.02
CA ASN A 32 -8.00 6.74 -5.07
C ASN A 32 -7.05 5.55 -5.02
N LEU A 33 -5.75 5.76 -5.30
CA LEU A 33 -4.74 4.72 -5.31
C LEU A 33 -4.30 4.46 -3.87
N VAL A 34 -4.66 3.28 -3.35
CA VAL A 34 -4.30 2.84 -2.03
C VAL A 34 -4.04 1.34 -2.06
N VAL A 35 -2.90 0.91 -1.50
CA VAL A 35 -2.43 -0.49 -1.51
C VAL A 35 -2.27 -1.00 -0.08
N SER A 36 -2.21 -2.33 0.08
CA SER A 36 -1.94 -2.98 1.37
C SER A 36 -2.84 -2.56 2.55
N ILE A 37 -4.14 -2.33 2.30
CA ILE A 37 -5.12 -2.14 3.38
C ILE A 37 -5.99 -3.39 3.52
N PRO A 38 -6.15 -3.92 4.75
CA PRO A 38 -7.09 -5.00 5.04
C PRO A 38 -8.52 -4.68 4.61
N LYS A 39 -9.24 -5.68 4.10
CA LYS A 39 -10.60 -5.51 3.55
C LYS A 39 -11.60 -5.01 4.59
N ASP A 40 -11.51 -5.50 5.82
CA ASP A 40 -12.32 -5.09 6.97
C ASP A 40 -12.17 -3.58 7.27
N ILE A 41 -10.94 -3.06 7.19
CA ILE A 41 -10.66 -1.63 7.36
C ILE A 41 -11.24 -0.82 6.22
N VAL A 42 -11.08 -1.30 4.99
CA VAL A 42 -11.65 -0.67 3.79
C VAL A 42 -13.17 -0.59 3.88
N ASP A 43 -13.84 -1.68 4.27
CA ASP A 43 -15.29 -1.74 4.36
C ASP A 43 -15.80 -0.83 5.49
N LYS A 44 -15.10 -0.81 6.63
CA LYS A 44 -15.36 0.12 7.75
C LYS A 44 -15.26 1.59 7.30
N PHE A 45 -14.27 1.95 6.50
CA PHE A 45 -14.11 3.32 6.02
C PHE A 45 -15.11 3.66 4.92
N LYS A 46 -15.37 2.74 3.99
CA LYS A 46 -16.35 2.93 2.92
C LYS A 46 -17.76 3.21 3.46
N ASN A 47 -18.15 2.56 4.56
CA ASN A 47 -19.45 2.76 5.19
C ASN A 47 -19.56 4.09 5.96
N LYS A 48 -18.44 4.62 6.47
CA LYS A 48 -18.42 5.85 7.27
C LYS A 48 -18.29 7.11 6.42
N ASP A 49 -17.47 7.04 5.37
CA ASP A 49 -17.16 8.19 4.52
C ASP A 49 -16.84 7.70 3.09
N PRO A 50 -17.68 8.01 2.09
CA PRO A 50 -17.43 7.62 0.70
C PRO A 50 -16.10 8.13 0.12
N THR A 51 -15.58 9.24 0.64
CA THR A 51 -14.39 9.98 0.16
C THR A 51 -13.13 9.73 0.99
N TRP A 52 -13.15 8.76 1.91
CA TRP A 52 -12.10 8.51 2.90
C TRP A 52 -10.67 8.36 2.37
N ARG A 53 -10.50 8.15 1.06
CA ARG A 53 -9.21 7.95 0.36
C ARG A 53 -8.57 9.25 -0.14
N ALA A 54 -9.31 10.34 -0.22
CA ALA A 54 -8.87 11.59 -0.83
C ALA A 54 -9.33 12.84 -0.06
N ASN A 55 -9.71 12.67 1.21
CA ASN A 55 -10.23 13.74 2.05
C ASN A 55 -9.16 14.35 2.99
N ASP A 56 -7.88 14.02 2.80
CA ASP A 56 -6.72 14.46 3.59
C ASP A 56 -6.76 14.13 5.10
N ASN A 57 -7.79 13.44 5.59
CA ASN A 57 -8.00 13.16 7.01
C ASN A 57 -7.27 11.92 7.52
N ARG A 58 -6.54 11.22 6.65
CA ARG A 58 -5.94 9.91 6.94
C ARG A 58 -4.56 9.81 6.32
N ALA A 59 -3.69 9.05 6.96
CA ALA A 59 -2.37 8.73 6.45
C ALA A 59 -2.08 7.24 6.64
N ILE A 60 -1.16 6.73 5.84
CA ILE A 60 -0.65 5.37 5.89
C ILE A 60 0.85 5.45 6.11
N ILE A 61 1.31 4.61 7.03
CA ILE A 61 2.72 4.34 7.26
C ILE A 61 2.89 2.85 7.01
N GLN A 62 3.71 2.50 6.03
CA GLN A 62 3.98 1.12 5.65
C GLN A 62 5.50 0.93 5.59
N SER A 63 6.00 -0.20 6.04
CA SER A 63 7.40 -0.56 5.90
C SER A 63 7.57 -1.54 4.75
N VAL A 64 8.43 -1.20 3.79
CA VAL A 64 8.85 -2.09 2.71
C VAL A 64 10.25 -2.57 3.05
N LEU A 65 10.39 -3.87 3.33
CA LEU A 65 11.68 -4.45 3.70
C LEU A 65 12.25 -5.19 2.49
N THR A 66 13.47 -4.81 2.08
CA THR A 66 14.22 -5.58 1.09
C THR A 66 14.82 -6.79 1.77
N THR A 67 14.39 -8.00 1.40
CA THR A 67 15.16 -9.21 1.67
C THR A 67 16.36 -9.19 0.74
N VAL A 68 17.50 -8.73 1.24
CA VAL A 68 18.78 -9.06 0.60
C VAL A 68 18.88 -10.57 0.70
N ALA A 69 18.63 -11.27 -0.41
CA ALA A 69 18.98 -12.67 -0.52
C ALA A 69 20.47 -12.75 -0.22
N MET A 70 20.82 -13.26 0.96
CA MET A 70 22.21 -13.56 1.26
C MET A 70 22.63 -14.59 0.23
N SER A 71 23.44 -14.13 -0.73
CA SER A 71 24.17 -15.01 -1.63
C SER A 71 25.07 -15.88 -0.76
N GLU A 72 24.65 -17.12 -0.49
CA GLU A 72 25.56 -18.18 -0.07
C GLU A 72 26.62 -18.31 -1.18
N LYS A 73 27.80 -17.75 -0.92
CA LYS A 73 29.00 -18.11 -1.67
C LYS A 73 29.42 -19.49 -1.18
N ASN A 74 29.17 -20.50 -2.01
CA ASN A 74 29.94 -21.74 -2.00
C ASN A 74 31.43 -21.47 -2.20
#